data_AF-A0A140E045-F1
#
_entry.id   AF-A0A140E045-F1
#
_cell.length_a   1.000
_cell.length_b   1.000
_cell.length_c   1.000
_cell.angle_alpha   90.00
_cell.angle_beta   90.00
_cell.angle_gamma   90.00
#
_symmetry.space_group_name_H-M   'P 1'
#
loop_
_entity.id
_entity.type
_entity.pdbx_description
1 polymer ?
#
loop_
_entity_poly.entity_id
_entity_poly.type
_entity_poly.pdbx_seq_one_letter_code
_entity_poly.pdbx_strand_id
1 'polypeptide(L)'
;THLFGPAGMLEQDDGENWSQSTRASRGVKARSYRHNMRMGLGHDDVLTDDSTVSRVETTISEHAQRWLYRNWMDWLAADSWADLKANHAPLPKGRI
;
A
#
# COMPACT_ATOMS: atom_id res chain seq x y z
N THR A 1 -22.94 -5.50 -18.75
CA THR A 1 -21.53 -5.85 -19.04
C THR A 1 -20.88 -6.32 -17.75
N HIS A 2 -20.27 -7.50 -17.73
CA HIS A 2 -19.50 -7.96 -16.57
C HIS A 2 -18.10 -7.35 -16.63
N LEU A 3 -17.78 -6.41 -15.72
CA LEU A 3 -16.49 -5.71 -15.70
C LEU A 3 -15.48 -6.37 -14.77
N PHE A 4 -15.93 -6.79 -13.58
CA PHE A 4 -15.14 -7.52 -12.59
C PHE A 4 -15.75 -8.90 -12.31
N GLY A 5 -14.92 -9.88 -11.98
CA GLY A 5 -15.29 -11.29 -11.76
C GLY A 5 -14.53 -12.25 -12.69
N PRO A 6 -14.75 -13.57 -12.61
CA PRO A 6 -13.94 -14.57 -13.32
C PRO A 6 -13.89 -14.42 -14.84
N ALA A 7 -14.91 -13.82 -15.44
CA ALA A 7 -15.00 -13.50 -16.87
C ALA A 7 -15.11 -11.98 -17.14
N GLY A 8 -14.76 -11.15 -16.15
CA GLY A 8 -14.80 -9.69 -16.25
C GLY A 8 -13.59 -9.15 -17.01
N MET A 9 -13.82 -8.25 -17.96
CA MET A 9 -12.73 -7.75 -18.82
C MET A 9 -11.65 -6.96 -18.07
N LEU A 10 -12.03 -6.16 -17.05
CA LEU A 10 -11.05 -5.39 -16.26
C LEU A 10 -10.25 -6.31 -15.34
N GLU A 11 -10.91 -7.27 -14.70
CA GLU A 11 -10.25 -8.27 -13.85
C GLU A 11 -9.23 -9.12 -14.61
N GLN A 12 -9.49 -9.43 -15.88
CA GLN A 12 -8.54 -10.18 -16.71
C GLN A 12 -7.24 -9.42 -16.97
N ASP A 13 -7.32 -8.10 -17.14
CA ASP A 13 -6.15 -7.23 -17.35
C ASP A 13 -5.33 -7.10 -16.06
N ASP A 14 -6.01 -6.78 -14.94
CA ASP A 14 -5.40 -6.68 -13.61
C ASP A 14 -4.79 -8.01 -13.15
N GLY A 15 -5.50 -9.12 -13.38
CA GLY A 15 -5.04 -10.46 -13.01
C GLY A 15 -3.72 -10.84 -13.66
N GLU A 16 -3.51 -10.45 -14.92
CA GLU A 16 -2.23 -10.70 -15.58
C GLU A 16 -1.09 -9.86 -15.00
N ASN A 17 -1.36 -8.58 -14.68
CA ASN A 17 -0.39 -7.70 -14.05
C ASN A 17 0.13 -8.29 -12.72
N TRP A 18 -0.79 -8.84 -11.90
CA TRP A 18 -0.45 -9.49 -10.63
C TRP A 18 0.31 -10.81 -10.82
N SER A 19 -0.12 -11.62 -11.79
CA SER A 19 0.47 -12.92 -12.10
C SER A 19 1.96 -12.78 -12.46
N GLN A 20 2.28 -11.86 -13.36
CA GLN A 20 3.65 -11.65 -13.83
C GLN A 20 4.52 -11.03 -12.75
N SER A 21 4.01 -10.01 -12.05
CA SER A 21 4.75 -9.36 -10.97
C SER A 21 5.17 -10.35 -9.89
N THR A 22 4.25 -11.24 -9.49
CA THR A 22 4.51 -12.27 -8.49
C THR A 22 5.52 -13.31 -8.97
N ARG A 23 5.36 -13.79 -10.22
CA ARG A 23 6.26 -14.79 -10.80
C ARG A 23 7.67 -14.23 -11.00
N ALA A 24 7.79 -13.01 -11.52
CA ALA A 24 9.06 -12.33 -11.75
C ALA A 24 9.85 -12.14 -10.44
N SER A 25 9.16 -11.77 -9.36
CA SER A 25 9.77 -11.58 -8.03
C SER A 25 10.41 -12.84 -7.44
N ARG A 26 10.15 -14.05 -7.98
CA ARG A 26 10.85 -15.28 -7.55
C ARG A 26 12.27 -15.41 -8.12
N GLY A 27 12.59 -14.66 -9.17
CA GLY A 27 13.90 -14.72 -9.82
C GLY A 27 15.04 -14.27 -8.90
N VAL A 28 16.16 -15.00 -8.91
CA VAL A 28 17.29 -14.78 -7.98
C VAL A 28 17.82 -13.34 -8.02
N LYS A 29 17.95 -12.76 -9.23
CA LYS A 29 18.37 -11.37 -9.38
C LYS A 29 17.23 -10.39 -9.15
N ALA A 30 16.03 -10.69 -9.68
CA ALA A 30 14.86 -9.82 -9.58
C ALA A 30 14.51 -9.50 -8.12
N ARG A 31 14.48 -10.50 -7.23
CA ARG A 31 14.18 -10.33 -5.80
C ARG A 31 15.17 -9.46 -5.02
N SER A 32 16.35 -9.17 -5.58
CA SER A 32 17.33 -8.28 -4.96
C SER A 32 17.02 -6.80 -5.19
N TYR A 33 16.16 -6.49 -6.16
CA TYR A 33 15.72 -5.12 -6.41
C TYR A 33 14.57 -4.74 -5.49
N ARG A 34 14.56 -3.48 -5.06
CA ARG A 34 13.46 -2.91 -4.28
C ARG A 34 12.43 -2.29 -5.23
N HIS A 35 11.15 -2.46 -4.92
CA HIS A 35 10.09 -1.72 -5.61
C HIS A 35 10.19 -0.22 -5.30
N ASN A 36 9.96 0.62 -6.31
CA ASN A 36 9.90 2.06 -6.15
C ASN A 36 8.46 2.43 -5.73
N MET A 37 8.31 3.09 -4.59
CA MET A 37 7.02 3.55 -4.04
C MET A 37 7.08 5.04 -3.65
N ARG A 38 7.77 5.84 -4.47
CA ARG A 38 8.08 7.25 -4.17
C ARG A 38 7.09 8.25 -4.77
N MET A 39 6.03 7.82 -5.43
CA MET A 39 5.02 8.72 -5.96
C MET A 39 4.34 9.49 -4.81
N GLY A 40 4.38 10.82 -4.89
CA GLY A 40 3.84 11.72 -3.87
C GLY A 40 4.70 11.88 -2.60
N LEU A 41 5.81 11.16 -2.45
CA LEU A 41 6.61 11.19 -1.22
C LEU A 41 7.15 12.61 -0.93
N GLY A 42 6.83 13.19 0.24
CA GLY A 42 7.18 14.55 0.64
C GLY A 42 6.22 15.63 0.14
N HIS A 43 5.21 15.23 -0.63
CA HIS A 43 4.25 16.13 -1.28
C HIS A 43 2.79 15.79 -0.95
N ASP A 44 2.52 14.63 -0.33
CA ASP A 44 1.18 14.24 0.08
C ASP A 44 0.78 15.05 1.33
N ASP A 45 -0.42 15.61 1.33
CA ASP A 45 -1.01 16.36 2.43
C ASP A 45 -2.15 15.54 3.07
N VAL A 46 -1.94 15.04 4.29
CA VAL A 46 -2.97 14.31 5.03
C VAL A 46 -4.00 15.28 5.60
N LEU A 47 -5.22 15.14 5.09
CA LEU A 47 -6.38 15.92 5.46
C LEU A 47 -7.17 15.19 6.56
N THR A 48 -7.41 15.91 7.65
CA THR A 48 -8.34 15.55 8.71
C THR A 48 -9.46 16.58 8.71
N ASP A 49 -10.62 16.22 8.17
CA ASP A 49 -11.84 17.03 8.27
C ASP A 49 -12.74 16.51 9.41
N ASP A 50 -13.96 17.03 9.51
CA ASP A 50 -14.94 16.56 10.50
C ASP A 50 -15.42 15.12 10.25
N SER A 51 -14.93 14.44 9.20
CA SER A 51 -15.15 13.03 9.00
C SER A 51 -14.27 12.19 9.93
N THR A 52 -14.70 10.95 10.18
CA THR A 52 -13.99 10.03 11.06
C THR A 52 -12.74 9.41 10.43
N VAL A 53 -12.41 9.75 9.18
CA VAL A 53 -11.36 9.08 8.39
C VAL A 53 -10.42 10.09 7.75
N SER A 54 -9.13 9.99 8.05
CA SER A 54 -8.10 10.78 7.38
C SER A 54 -7.89 10.30 5.93
N ARG A 55 -7.59 11.23 5.02
CA ARG A 55 -7.23 10.93 3.62
C ARG A 55 -6.07 11.78 3.16
N VAL A 56 -5.43 11.36 2.07
CA VAL A 56 -4.57 12.25 1.27
C VAL A 56 -5.41 13.09 0.30
N GLU A 57 -4.87 14.21 -0.12
CA GLU A 57 -5.49 15.23 -0.95
C GLU A 57 -5.77 14.79 -2.40
N THR A 58 -5.14 13.71 -2.87
CA THR A 58 -5.25 13.17 -4.23
C THR A 58 -5.68 11.71 -4.24
N THR A 59 -6.33 11.28 -5.32
CA THR A 59 -6.65 9.87 -5.58
C THR A 59 -5.50 9.14 -6.30
N ILE A 60 -4.50 9.87 -6.77
CA ILE A 60 -3.36 9.33 -7.52
C ILE A 60 -2.06 9.65 -6.75
N SER A 61 -1.71 8.78 -5.82
CA SER A 61 -0.41 8.75 -5.13
C SER A 61 -0.08 7.33 -4.69
N GLU A 62 1.11 7.12 -4.12
CA GLU A 62 1.49 5.85 -3.50
C GLU A 62 1.43 5.89 -1.96
N HIS A 63 0.77 6.90 -1.38
CA HIS A 63 0.69 7.03 0.07
C HIS A 63 0.00 5.81 0.71
N ALA A 64 -1.13 5.37 0.16
CA ALA A 64 -1.88 4.23 0.69
C ALA A 64 -1.04 2.93 0.64
N GLN A 65 -0.25 2.73 -0.41
CA GLN A 65 0.64 1.59 -0.58
C GLN A 65 1.78 1.65 0.46
N ARG A 66 2.42 2.82 0.64
CA ARG A 66 3.44 3.00 1.69
C ARG A 66 2.87 2.77 3.09
N TRP A 67 1.65 3.26 3.34
CA TRP A 67 0.97 3.06 4.62
C TRP A 67 0.62 1.59 4.86
N LEU A 68 0.13 0.87 3.84
CA LEU A 68 -0.10 -0.56 3.90
C LEU A 68 1.17 -1.32 4.29
N TYR A 69 2.30 -1.08 3.60
CA TYR A 69 3.54 -1.79 3.87
C TYR A 69 4.19 -1.38 5.21
N ARG A 70 4.01 -0.14 5.66
CA ARG A 70 4.40 0.27 7.02
C ARG A 70 3.66 -0.55 8.06
N ASN A 71 2.33 -0.60 7.98
CA ASN A 71 1.51 -1.37 8.91
C ASN A 71 1.84 -2.86 8.81
N TRP A 72 1.98 -3.41 7.61
CA TRP A 72 2.36 -4.81 7.42
C TRP A 72 3.69 -5.14 8.12
N MET A 73 4.68 -4.26 8.03
CA MET A 73 5.95 -4.43 8.76
C MET A 73 5.78 -4.34 10.28
N ASP A 74 5.01 -3.36 10.79
CA ASP A 74 4.75 -3.21 12.22
C ASP A 74 4.08 -4.48 12.79
N TRP A 75 3.14 -5.06 12.04
CA TRP A 75 2.46 -6.31 12.41
C TRP A 75 3.37 -7.53 12.37
N LEU A 76 4.25 -7.64 11.37
CA LEU A 76 5.18 -8.77 11.26
C LEU A 76 6.34 -8.71 12.27
N ALA A 77 6.70 -7.50 12.72
CA ALA A 77 7.80 -7.29 13.65
C ALA A 77 7.39 -7.38 15.12
N ALA A 78 6.10 -7.23 15.44
CA ALA A 78 5.63 -7.25 16.82
C ALA A 78 5.55 -8.67 17.39
N ASP A 79 6.08 -8.85 18.60
CA ASP A 79 6.04 -10.15 19.30
C ASP A 79 4.67 -10.43 19.93
N SER A 80 3.87 -9.38 20.14
CA SER A 80 2.55 -9.48 20.77
C SER A 80 1.65 -8.28 20.44
N TRP A 81 0.38 -8.39 20.78
CA TRP A 81 -0.56 -7.27 20.72
C TRP A 81 -0.19 -6.09 21.61
N ALA A 82 0.43 -6.34 22.77
CA ALA A 82 0.84 -5.26 23.67
C ALA A 82 1.98 -4.45 23.05
N ASP A 83 2.95 -5.15 22.46
CA ASP A 83 4.06 -4.58 21.72
C ASP A 83 3.58 -3.79 20.50
N LEU A 84 2.72 -4.38 19.66
CA LEU A 84 2.13 -3.72 18.49
C LEU A 84 1.42 -2.41 18.87
N LYS A 85 0.56 -2.44 19.90
CA LYS A 85 -0.16 -1.23 20.35
C LYS A 85 0.78 -0.15 20.90
N ALA A 86 1.90 -0.54 21.48
CA ALA A 86 2.88 0.41 22.01
C ALA A 86 3.73 1.03 20.89
N ASN A 87 4.03 0.27 19.83
CA ASN A 87 5.10 0.60 18.88
C ASN A 87 4.66 0.80 17.42
N HIS A 88 3.38 0.58 17.07
CA HIS A 88 2.90 0.82 15.70
C HIS A 88 3.02 2.30 15.31
N ALA A 89 3.16 2.54 14.00
CA ALA A 89 3.27 3.90 13.49
C ALA A 89 2.01 4.73 13.83
N PRO A 90 2.17 5.96 14.37
CA PRO A 90 1.04 6.84 14.62
C PRO A 90 0.42 7.30 13.29
N LEU A 91 -0.87 7.65 13.32
CA LEU A 91 -1.55 8.19 12.15
C LEU A 91 -0.82 9.46 11.65
N PRO A 92 -0.47 9.53 10.36
CA PRO A 92 0.20 10.70 9.80
C PRO A 92 -0.76 11.90 9.80
N LYS A 93 -0.20 13.11 9.87
CA LYS A 93 -0.95 14.37 9.84
C LYS A 93 -0.16 15.43 9.10
N GLY A 94 -0.85 16.27 8.32
CA GLY A 94 -0.20 17.31 7.54
C GLY A 94 0.64 16.74 6.38
N ARG A 95 1.66 17.49 5.96
CA ARG A 95 2.52 17.12 4.83
C ARG A 95 3.49 15.99 5.18
N ILE A 96 3.60 14.99 4.30
CA ILE A 96 4.39 13.76 4.47
C ILE A 96 5.06 13.27 3.19
#